data_AF-A0A355B5R9-F1
#
_entry.id   AF-A0A355B5R9-F1
#
_cell.length_a   1.000
_cell.length_b   1.000
_cell.length_c   1.000
_cell.angle_alpha   90.00
_cell.angle_beta   90.00
_cell.angle_gamma   90.00
#
_symmetry.space_group_name_H-M   'P 1'
#
loop_
_entity.id
_entity.type
_entity.pdbx_description
1 polymer ?
#
loop_
_entity_poly.entity_id
_entity_poly.type
_entity_poly.pdbx_seq_one_letter_code
_entity_poly.pdbx_strand_id
1 'polypeptide(L)' 'PEEAFSPEEERAYGANRIAEGKLPMCASVCSTKALIAGDGEEVARVVRQRIAERGSGGGAWGWGTAYR' A
#
# COMPACT_ATOMS: atom_id res chain seq x y z
N PRO A 1 -12.10 -10.19 -13.14
CA PRO A 1 -10.72 -10.69 -13.16
C PRO A 1 -10.66 -11.99 -13.93
N GLU A 2 -9.76 -12.03 -14.89
CA GLU A 2 -9.35 -13.21 -15.64
C GLU A 2 -8.76 -14.23 -14.67
N GLU A 3 -8.74 -15.50 -15.07
CA GLU A 3 -8.12 -16.54 -14.26
C GLU A 3 -6.61 -16.28 -14.16
N ALA A 4 -6.07 -16.39 -12.95
CA ALA A 4 -4.65 -16.16 -12.71
C ALA A 4 -3.81 -17.12 -13.56
N PHE A 5 -2.80 -16.58 -14.23
CA PHE A 5 -1.92 -17.29 -15.16
C PHE A 5 -2.60 -17.81 -16.44
N SER A 6 -3.80 -17.30 -16.77
CA SER A 6 -4.42 -17.58 -18.06
C SER A 6 -3.69 -16.88 -19.21
N PRO A 7 -3.68 -17.45 -20.43
CA PRO A 7 -3.15 -16.79 -21.62
C PRO A 7 -3.82 -15.43 -21.91
N GLU A 8 -5.10 -15.30 -21.56
CA GLU A 8 -5.87 -14.07 -21.67
C GLU A 8 -5.35 -12.99 -20.70
N GLU A 9 -5.10 -13.35 -19.44
CA GLU A 9 -4.52 -12.45 -18.44
C GLU A 9 -3.11 -12.01 -18.84
N GLU A 10 -2.25 -12.95 -19.22
CA GLU A 10 -0.86 -12.66 -19.61
C GLU A 10 -0.82 -11.72 -20.82
N ARG A 11 -1.69 -11.93 -21.81
CA ARG A 11 -1.78 -11.05 -22.99
C ARG A 11 -2.27 -9.65 -22.64
N ALA A 12 -3.21 -9.52 -21.71
CA ALA A 12 -3.81 -8.25 -21.34
C ALA A 12 -2.95 -7.43 -20.36
N TYR A 13 -2.37 -8.09 -19.35
CA TYR A 13 -1.74 -7.44 -18.19
C TYR A 13 -0.28 -7.82 -17.99
N GLY A 14 0.22 -8.85 -18.68
CA GLY A 14 1.57 -9.36 -18.52
C GLY A 14 1.73 -10.19 -17.23
N ALA A 15 2.89 -10.08 -16.59
CA ALA A 15 3.23 -10.90 -15.42
C ALA A 15 2.40 -10.55 -14.18
N ASN A 16 1.65 -11.52 -13.66
CA ASN A 16 0.89 -11.39 -12.41
C ASN A 16 1.77 -11.66 -11.18
N ARG A 17 2.52 -10.64 -10.74
CA ARG A 17 3.41 -10.72 -9.58
C ARG A 17 2.73 -11.12 -8.28
N ILE A 18 1.47 -10.71 -8.09
CA ILE A 18 0.73 -10.96 -6.87
C ILE A 18 0.38 -12.44 -6.77
N ALA A 19 -0.09 -13.04 -7.87
CA ALA A 19 -0.35 -14.47 -7.94
C ALA A 19 0.93 -15.32 -7.78
N GLU A 20 2.09 -14.80 -8.21
CA GLU A 20 3.41 -15.41 -7.97
C GLU A 20 3.90 -15.29 -6.51
N GLY A 21 3.15 -14.63 -5.62
CA GLY A 21 3.56 -14.38 -4.23
C GLY A 21 4.63 -13.29 -4.06
N LYS A 22 4.83 -12.46 -5.09
CA LYS A 22 5.76 -11.32 -5.06
C LYS A 22 5.02 -10.02 -4.76
N LEU A 23 5.72 -9.08 -4.15
CA LEU A 23 5.17 -7.74 -3.94
C LEU A 23 4.94 -7.02 -5.29
N PRO A 24 3.95 -6.11 -5.36
CA PRO A 24 3.79 -5.19 -6.48
C PRO A 24 5.09 -4.43 -6.76
N MET A 25 5.38 -4.20 -8.04
CA MET A 25 6.67 -3.64 -8.47
C MET A 25 6.97 -2.32 -7.75
N CYS A 26 6.00 -1.40 -7.69
CA CYS A 26 6.14 -0.11 -7.03
C CYS A 26 6.56 -0.22 -5.54
N ALA A 27 5.99 -1.18 -4.80
CA ALA A 27 6.35 -1.41 -3.40
C ALA A 27 7.73 -2.08 -3.27
N SER A 28 8.09 -2.98 -4.19
CA SER A 28 9.38 -3.69 -4.17
C SER A 28 10.59 -2.80 -4.44
N VAL A 29 10.42 -1.73 -5.23
CA VAL A 29 11.49 -0.80 -5.60
C VAL A 29 11.48 0.50 -4.80
N CYS A 30 10.52 0.68 -3.88
CA CYS A 30 10.36 1.92 -3.12
C CYS A 30 11.54 2.12 -2.15
N SER A 31 12.47 3.01 -2.50
CA SER A 31 13.68 3.30 -1.71
C SER A 31 13.37 3.89 -0.32
N THR A 32 12.29 4.67 -0.20
CA THR A 32 11.91 5.37 1.04
C THR A 32 10.94 4.59 1.91
N LYS A 33 10.51 3.38 1.51
CA LYS A 33 9.50 2.58 2.22
C LYS A 33 8.17 3.33 2.45
N ALA A 34 7.84 4.25 1.53
CA ALA A 34 6.59 4.97 1.51
C ALA A 34 5.43 4.07 1.05
N LEU A 35 5.66 3.28 0.00
CA LEU A 35 4.72 2.27 -0.47
C LEU A 35 4.87 0.99 0.36
N ILE A 36 3.75 0.44 0.81
CA ILE A 36 3.66 -0.78 1.61
C ILE A 36 2.60 -1.68 0.95
N ALA A 37 2.89 -2.97 0.82
CA ALA A 37 1.95 -3.96 0.32
C ALA A 37 2.08 -5.23 1.17
N GLY A 38 0.96 -5.91 1.39
CA GLY A 38 0.86 -7.07 2.26
C GLY A 38 -0.59 -7.37 2.60
N ASP A 39 -0.82 -8.22 3.59
CA ASP A 39 -2.16 -8.46 4.11
C ASP A 39 -2.79 -7.17 4.65
N GLY A 40 -4.11 -7.03 4.45
CA GLY A 40 -4.84 -5.82 4.83
C GLY A 40 -4.74 -5.49 6.32
N GLU A 41 -4.77 -6.51 7.19
CA GLU A 41 -4.67 -6.32 8.64
C GLU A 41 -3.26 -5.87 9.04
N GLU A 42 -2.22 -6.47 8.46
CA GLU A 42 -0.84 -6.09 8.71
C GLU A 42 -0.53 -4.67 8.21
N VAL A 43 -0.98 -4.33 7.01
CA VAL A 43 -0.84 -2.99 6.44
C VAL A 43 -1.56 -1.97 7.33
N ALA A 44 -2.79 -2.26 7.75
CA ALA A 44 -3.56 -1.37 8.63
C ALA A 44 -2.88 -1.20 10.00
N ARG A 45 -2.25 -2.24 10.55
CA ARG A 45 -1.46 -2.15 11.78
C ARG A 45 -0.27 -1.21 11.61
N VAL A 46 0.52 -1.37 10.54
CA VAL A 46 1.68 -0.50 10.26
C VAL A 46 1.26 0.95 10.01
N VAL A 47 0.17 1.18 9.28
CA VAL A 47 -0.35 2.53 9.03
C VAL A 47 -0.78 3.21 10.33
N ARG A 48 -1.53 2.50 11.20
CA ARG A 48 -1.93 3.03 12.52
C ARG A 48 -0.72 3.36 13.39
N GLN A 49 0.28 2.49 13.43
CA GLN A 49 1.53 2.73 14.14
C GLN A 49 2.24 3.99 13.62
N ARG A 50 2.41 4.12 12.29
CA ARG A 50 3.05 5.28 11.67
C ARG A 50 2.29 6.59 11.92
N ILE A 51 0.95 6.54 11.98
CA ILE A 51 0.12 7.71 12.33
C ILE A 51 0.37 8.11 13.78
N ALA A 52 0.39 7.16 14.71
CA ALA A 52 0.67 7.40 16.12
C ALA A 52 2.07 7.99 16.35
N GLU A 53 3.09 7.42 15.70
CA GLU A 53 4.48 7.91 15.78
C GLU A 53 4.67 9.32 15.20
N ARG A 54 3.95 9.66 14.12
CA ARG A 54 4.03 11.00 13.50
C ARG A 54 3.22 12.07 14.23
N GLY A 55 2.33 11.68 15.16
CA GLY A 55 1.54 12.64 15.93
C GLY A 55 0.42 13.34 15.15
N SER A 56 -0.01 12.83 14.00
CA SER A 56 -1.04 13.48 13.15
C SER A 56 -2.44 12.91 13.38
N GLY A 57 -2.89 12.92 14.63
CA GLY A 57 -4.30 12.77 14.99
C GLY A 57 -4.74 14.01 15.76
N GLY A 58 -5.54 14.90 15.16
CA GLY A 58 -6.13 16.08 15.81
C GLY A 58 -5.17 17.16 16.35
N GLY A 59 -3.88 16.86 16.54
CA GLY A 59 -2.85 17.75 17.09
C GLY A 59 -1.76 18.15 16.09
N ALA A 60 -1.92 17.80 14.81
CA ALA A 60 -0.99 18.26 13.79
C ALA A 60 -1.08 19.79 13.62
N TRP A 61 0.09 20.42 13.47
CA TRP A 61 0.23 21.87 13.37
C TRP A 61 -0.75 22.46 12.35
N GLY A 62 -1.60 23.39 12.81
CA GLY A 62 -2.59 24.08 11.96
C GLY A 62 -3.99 23.43 11.85
N TRP A 63 -4.23 22.24 12.42
CA TRP A 63 -5.55 21.59 12.36
C TRP A 63 -6.69 22.41 12.96
N GLY A 64 -6.47 23.03 14.13
CA GLY A 64 -7.45 23.93 14.77
C GLY A 64 -7.68 25.26 14.02
N THR A 65 -6.79 25.62 13.09
CA THR A 65 -6.99 26.76 12.19
C THR A 65 -7.74 26.36 10.93
N ALA A 66 -7.50 25.15 10.41
CA ALA A 66 -8.07 24.66 9.15
C ALA A 66 -9.55 24.24 9.28
N TYR A 67 -9.95 23.69 10.43
CA TYR A 67 -11.32 23.21 10.67
C TYR A 67 -11.96 23.96 11.85
N ARG A 68 -12.11 25.28 11.69
CA ARG A 68 -12.94 26.12 12.55
C ARG A 68 -14.39 26.12 12.06
#